data_AF-A0AAJ6YDL2-F1
#
_entry.id   AF-A0AAJ6YDL2-F1
#
_cell.length_a   1.000
_cell.length_b   1.000
_cell.length_c   1.000
_cell.angle_alpha   90.00
_cell.angle_beta   90.00
_cell.angle_gamma   90.00
#
_symmetry.space_group_name_H-M   'P 1'
#
loop_
_entity.id
_entity.type
_entity.pdbx_description
1 polymer ?
#
loop_
_entity_poly.entity_id
_entity_poly.type
_entity_poly.pdbx_seq_one_letter_code
_entity_poly.pdbx_strand_id
1 'polypeptide(L)'
;MLDSFAVISSELRTLVENLYNAEDVREKIRFEREEADAKIREARAEVSAAQAAAAEAETARRVAERVAAETLERAAEEARRIGLLEAERIRVEEKNRQEITNRIQFEEVVNAPLKNLVHETITKEIHIMEKTEIAEEHISTIKQEHYPIIEQDKIVKDEAIILHEKEIVPSVVEVSVNPEFTVPLYDATIQEGEKFTFECRIVGYPKPEISWHKDGIPIVNNPDYLTKYEDSGLCTLMIEESFAEDTAKFTCKATNAMGTVESEAVLTVKETSPEEQLNPPVFVKELSHSVANENISHQLECKVQGNPLPTVQWFKDNINVDNSPDYITTYNNGEAILKIEKICLDDKGMYSCKAANRIGQASTAATLSVEDII
;
A
#
# COMPACT_ATOMS: atom_id res chain seq x y z
N MET A 1 -72.27 45.06 36.95
CA MET A 1 -71.02 45.72 37.40
C MET A 1 -70.07 44.75 38.09
N LEU A 2 -70.54 43.79 38.90
CA LEU A 2 -69.66 42.81 39.56
C LEU A 2 -69.13 41.73 38.59
N ASP A 3 -69.96 41.22 37.67
CA ASP A 3 -69.53 40.19 36.69
C ASP A 3 -68.48 40.70 35.69
N SER A 4 -68.57 41.96 35.29
CA SER A 4 -67.56 42.60 34.43
C SER A 4 -66.19 42.73 35.11
N PHE A 5 -66.16 42.90 36.44
CA PHE A 5 -64.91 43.03 37.20
C PHE A 5 -64.23 41.66 37.39
N ALA A 6 -65.00 40.59 37.55
CA ALA A 6 -64.49 39.23 37.65
C ALA A 6 -63.86 38.74 36.33
N VAL A 7 -64.49 39.06 35.19
CA VAL A 7 -63.95 38.74 33.85
C VAL A 7 -62.63 39.48 33.60
N ILE A 8 -62.60 40.80 33.85
CA ILE A 8 -61.37 41.60 33.72
C ILE A 8 -60.26 41.08 34.64
N SER A 9 -60.60 40.63 35.86
CA SER A 9 -59.62 40.05 36.79
C SER A 9 -59.06 38.70 36.32
N SER A 10 -59.88 37.88 35.66
CA SER A 10 -59.44 36.60 35.07
C SER A 10 -58.51 36.83 33.89
N GLU A 11 -58.87 37.75 32.98
CA GLU A 11 -58.06 38.09 31.81
C GLU A 11 -56.69 38.67 32.21
N LEU A 12 -56.65 39.52 33.25
CA LEU A 12 -55.41 40.04 33.81
C LEU A 12 -54.50 38.94 34.39
N ARG A 13 -55.06 37.92 35.06
CA ARG A 13 -54.25 36.78 35.56
C ARG A 13 -53.64 35.98 34.42
N THR A 14 -54.42 35.67 33.40
CA THR A 14 -53.94 34.93 32.22
C THR A 14 -52.85 35.71 31.48
N LEU A 15 -52.98 37.04 31.38
CA LEU A 15 -51.94 37.90 30.80
C LEU A 15 -50.64 37.88 31.61
N VAL A 16 -50.73 37.89 32.95
CA VAL A 16 -49.55 37.80 33.83
C VAL A 16 -48.87 36.44 33.72
N GLU A 17 -49.63 35.34 33.70
CA GLU A 17 -49.06 34.00 33.48
C GLU A 17 -48.38 33.88 32.10
N ASN A 18 -49.00 34.42 31.05
CA ASN A 18 -48.41 34.42 29.72
C ASN A 18 -47.12 35.26 29.63
N LEU A 19 -47.06 36.39 30.33
CA LEU A 19 -45.84 37.21 30.42
C LEU A 19 -44.73 36.48 31.17
N TYR A 20 -45.05 35.80 32.27
CA TYR A 20 -44.08 35.02 33.04
C TYR A 20 -43.50 33.86 32.22
N ASN A 21 -44.36 33.11 31.51
CA ASN A 21 -43.93 32.04 30.60
C ASN A 21 -43.07 32.59 29.45
N ALA A 22 -43.36 33.79 28.94
CA ALA A 22 -42.57 34.42 27.89
C ALA A 22 -41.18 34.87 28.38
N GLU A 23 -41.05 35.31 29.64
CA GLU A 23 -39.74 35.62 30.24
C GLU A 23 -38.90 34.35 30.46
N ASP A 24 -39.50 33.27 30.93
CA ASP A 24 -38.83 31.97 31.13
C ASP A 24 -38.30 31.38 29.81
N VAL A 25 -39.12 31.43 28.74
CA VAL A 25 -38.69 31.04 27.39
C VAL A 25 -37.54 31.91 26.88
N ARG A 26 -37.55 33.22 27.16
CA ARG A 26 -36.46 34.12 26.75
C ARG A 26 -35.15 33.82 27.48
N GLU A 27 -35.21 33.52 28.78
CA GLU A 27 -34.03 33.10 29.53
C GLU A 27 -33.47 31.77 29.02
N LYS A 28 -34.34 30.80 28.71
CA LYS A 28 -33.91 29.52 28.12
C LYS A 28 -33.21 29.71 26.77
N ILE A 29 -33.79 30.51 25.87
CA ILE A 29 -33.17 30.83 24.57
C ILE A 29 -31.82 31.54 24.77
N ARG A 30 -31.72 32.44 25.75
CA ARG A 30 -30.46 33.12 26.07
C ARG A 30 -29.38 32.13 26.51
N PHE A 31 -29.72 31.19 27.40
CA PHE A 31 -28.78 30.17 27.87
C PHE A 31 -28.31 29.27 26.73
N GLU A 32 -29.25 28.76 25.92
CA GLU A 32 -28.94 27.93 24.74
C GLU A 32 -28.05 28.68 23.74
N ARG A 33 -28.26 29.99 23.56
CA ARG A 33 -27.42 30.83 22.70
C ARG A 33 -26.01 31.03 23.28
N GLU A 34 -25.89 31.29 24.58
CA GLU A 34 -24.58 31.42 25.25
C GLU A 34 -23.79 30.10 25.17
N GLU A 35 -24.46 28.96 25.31
CA GLU A 35 -23.86 27.63 25.14
C GLU A 35 -23.42 27.40 23.69
N ALA A 36 -24.25 27.75 22.71
CA ALA A 36 -23.90 27.65 21.29
C ALA A 36 -22.71 28.54 20.92
N ASP A 37 -22.69 29.79 21.41
CA ASP A 37 -21.58 30.73 21.18
C ASP A 37 -20.27 30.23 21.83
N ALA A 38 -20.35 29.56 22.98
CA ALA A 38 -19.20 28.93 23.61
C ALA A 38 -18.65 27.77 22.76
N LYS A 39 -19.51 26.87 22.27
CA LYS A 39 -19.12 25.77 21.37
C LYS A 39 -18.50 26.29 20.07
N ILE A 40 -19.05 27.37 19.49
CA ILE A 40 -18.49 28.00 18.29
C ILE A 40 -17.10 28.58 18.57
N ARG A 41 -16.89 29.21 19.74
CA ARG A 41 -15.57 29.75 20.12
C ARG A 41 -14.54 28.63 20.26
N GLU A 42 -14.92 27.52 20.89
CA GLU A 42 -14.06 26.34 21.04
C GLU A 42 -13.67 25.74 19.68
N ALA A 43 -14.65 25.47 18.82
CA ALA A 43 -14.41 24.96 17.47
C ALA A 43 -13.51 25.89 16.65
N ARG A 44 -13.67 27.22 16.78
CA ARG A 44 -12.77 28.19 16.11
C ARG A 44 -11.34 28.14 16.63
N ALA A 45 -11.14 27.92 17.92
CA ALA A 45 -9.82 27.77 18.51
C ALA A 45 -9.14 26.49 18.02
N GLU A 46 -9.88 25.38 17.95
CA GLU A 46 -9.39 24.12 17.40
C GLU A 46 -8.98 24.25 15.92
N VAL A 47 -9.83 24.89 15.09
CA VAL A 47 -9.50 25.15 13.68
C VAL A 47 -8.24 26.02 13.55
N SER A 48 -8.10 27.05 14.39
CA SER A 48 -6.90 27.89 14.38
C SER A 48 -5.64 27.12 14.79
N ALA A 49 -5.74 26.22 15.76
CA ALA A 49 -4.64 25.37 16.19
C ALA A 49 -4.24 24.38 15.09
N ALA A 50 -5.22 23.75 14.43
CA ALA A 50 -4.99 22.85 13.30
C ALA A 50 -4.32 23.57 12.12
N GLN A 51 -4.75 24.80 11.80
CA GLN A 51 -4.12 25.62 10.76
C GLN A 51 -2.67 25.98 11.09
N ALA A 52 -2.37 26.29 12.36
CA ALA A 52 -0.99 26.56 12.80
C ALA A 52 -0.11 25.30 12.67
N ALA A 53 -0.61 24.14 13.10
CA ALA A 53 0.09 22.87 12.97
C ALA A 53 0.34 22.49 11.49
N ALA A 54 -0.63 22.72 10.61
CA ALA A 54 -0.48 22.49 9.18
C ALA A 54 0.59 23.40 8.55
N ALA A 55 0.63 24.69 8.94
CA ALA A 55 1.66 25.61 8.48
C ALA A 55 3.07 25.21 8.96
N GLU A 56 3.20 24.72 10.19
CA GLU A 56 4.46 24.20 10.73
C GLU A 56 4.91 22.93 9.97
N ALA A 57 3.99 21.99 9.73
CA ALA A 57 4.26 20.78 8.97
C ALA A 57 4.72 21.07 7.53
N GLU A 58 4.08 22.01 6.84
CA GLU A 58 4.48 22.45 5.51
C GLU A 58 5.89 23.08 5.52
N THR A 59 6.21 23.85 6.56
CA THR A 59 7.53 24.44 6.73
C THR A 59 8.59 23.35 6.95
N ALA A 60 8.31 22.37 7.81
CA ALA A 60 9.19 21.23 8.07
C ALA A 60 9.41 20.38 6.80
N ARG A 61 8.35 20.15 6.02
CA ARG A 61 8.42 19.45 4.74
C ARG A 61 9.36 20.14 3.76
N ARG A 62 9.23 21.46 3.57
CA ARG A 62 10.13 22.22 2.68
C ARG A 62 11.59 22.17 3.11
N VAL A 63 11.85 22.16 4.42
CA VAL A 63 13.21 22.00 4.95
C VAL A 63 13.74 20.60 4.63
N ALA A 64 12.94 19.55 4.83
CA ALA A 64 13.32 18.18 4.52
C ALA A 64 13.59 17.98 3.02
N GLU A 65 12.74 18.52 2.14
CA GLU A 65 12.93 18.48 0.69
C GLU A 65 14.23 19.17 0.27
N ARG A 66 14.57 20.33 0.84
CA ARG A 66 15.83 21.02 0.56
C ARG A 66 17.03 20.19 0.99
N VAL A 67 17.01 19.61 2.19
CA VAL A 67 18.11 18.77 2.70
C VAL A 67 18.28 17.51 1.84
N ALA A 68 17.17 16.89 1.40
CA ALA A 68 17.20 15.74 0.52
C ALA A 68 17.81 16.09 -0.86
N ALA A 69 17.46 17.25 -1.41
CA ALA A 69 18.03 17.74 -2.67
C ALA A 69 19.55 17.98 -2.55
N GLU A 70 19.99 18.66 -1.49
CA GLU A 70 21.42 18.92 -1.22
C GLU A 70 22.22 17.62 -1.03
N THR A 71 21.65 16.62 -0.36
CA THR A 71 22.30 15.32 -0.17
C THR A 71 22.38 14.52 -1.46
N LEU A 72 21.34 14.53 -2.28
CA LEU A 72 21.33 13.87 -3.58
C LEU A 72 22.35 14.51 -4.55
N GLU A 73 22.42 15.84 -4.58
CA GLU A 73 23.40 16.57 -5.41
C GLU A 73 24.84 16.22 -5.01
N ARG A 74 25.13 16.19 -3.70
CA ARG A 74 26.44 15.81 -3.18
C ARG A 74 26.81 14.37 -3.55
N ALA A 75 25.87 13.43 -3.44
CA ALA A 75 26.08 12.04 -3.84
C ALA A 75 26.34 11.92 -5.35
N ALA A 76 25.62 12.67 -6.18
CA ALA A 76 25.82 12.68 -7.63
C ALA A 76 27.17 13.29 -8.04
N GLU A 77 27.66 14.31 -7.33
CA GLU A 77 28.98 14.88 -7.55
C GLU A 77 30.10 13.91 -7.15
N GLU A 78 29.92 13.18 -6.04
CA GLU A 78 30.86 12.14 -5.62
C GLU A 78 30.91 10.96 -6.61
N ALA A 79 29.75 10.50 -7.10
CA ALA A 79 29.67 9.47 -8.13
C ALA A 79 30.37 9.89 -9.43
N ARG A 80 30.18 11.14 -9.88
CA ARG A 80 30.89 11.70 -11.04
C ARG A 80 32.40 11.71 -10.83
N ARG A 81 32.87 12.09 -9.64
CA ARG A 81 34.30 12.08 -9.29
C ARG A 81 34.89 10.67 -9.32
N ILE A 82 34.19 9.68 -8.77
CA ILE A 82 34.62 8.27 -8.82
C ILE A 82 34.68 7.78 -10.26
N GLY A 83 33.66 8.06 -11.07
CA GLY A 83 33.64 7.68 -12.48
C GLY A 83 34.82 8.27 -13.27
N LEU A 84 35.20 9.53 -12.98
CA LEU A 84 36.32 10.19 -13.65
C LEU A 84 37.67 9.58 -13.25
N LEU A 85 37.84 9.23 -11.97
CA LEU A 85 39.04 8.53 -11.47
C LEU A 85 39.17 7.13 -12.09
N GLU A 86 38.06 6.42 -12.22
CA GLU A 86 38.03 5.09 -12.83
C GLU A 86 38.36 5.15 -14.33
N ALA A 87 37.78 6.11 -15.06
CA ALA A 87 38.09 6.34 -16.46
C ALA A 87 39.57 6.68 -16.69
N GLU A 88 40.17 7.49 -15.82
CA GLU A 88 41.61 7.80 -15.89
C GLU A 88 42.46 6.57 -15.57
N ARG A 89 42.04 5.73 -14.59
CA ARG A 89 42.74 4.46 -14.30
C ARG A 89 42.75 3.56 -15.53
N ILE A 90 41.61 3.34 -16.16
CA ILE A 90 41.47 2.52 -17.37
C ILE A 90 42.35 3.08 -18.49
N ARG A 91 42.33 4.41 -18.70
CA ARG A 91 43.16 5.08 -19.71
C ARG A 91 44.66 4.85 -19.48
N VAL A 92 45.12 4.92 -18.23
CA VAL A 92 46.53 4.66 -17.87
C VAL A 92 46.89 3.19 -18.09
N GLU A 93 46.00 2.28 -17.70
CA GLU A 93 46.18 0.84 -17.93
C GLU A 93 46.25 0.50 -19.43
N GLU A 94 45.38 1.07 -20.27
CA GLU A 94 45.42 0.94 -21.73
C GLU A 94 46.72 1.48 -22.33
N LYS A 95 47.18 2.65 -21.87
CA LYS A 95 48.44 3.23 -22.33
C LYS A 95 49.62 2.32 -21.99
N ASN A 96 49.68 1.81 -20.76
CA ASN A 96 50.71 0.86 -20.34
C ASN A 96 50.64 -0.44 -21.18
N ARG A 97 49.43 -0.95 -21.44
CA ARG A 97 49.21 -2.13 -22.30
C ARG A 97 49.73 -1.90 -23.71
N GLN A 98 49.48 -0.72 -24.30
CA GLN A 98 49.98 -0.36 -25.62
C GLN A 98 51.52 -0.25 -25.62
N GLU A 99 52.12 0.28 -24.56
CA GLU A 99 53.57 0.41 -24.44
C GLU A 99 54.27 -0.95 -24.32
N ILE A 100 53.68 -1.89 -23.54
CA ILE A 100 54.13 -3.29 -23.49
C ILE A 100 54.00 -3.95 -24.87
N THR A 101 52.86 -3.77 -25.55
CA THR A 101 52.63 -4.32 -26.90
C THR A 101 53.68 -3.81 -27.89
N ASN A 102 53.95 -2.51 -27.89
CA ASN A 102 54.97 -1.91 -28.75
C ASN A 102 56.39 -2.45 -28.46
N ARG A 103 56.73 -2.68 -27.19
CA ARG A 103 58.01 -3.31 -26.81
C ARG A 103 58.13 -4.73 -27.34
N ILE A 104 57.09 -5.55 -27.19
CA ILE A 104 57.08 -6.93 -27.70
C ILE A 104 57.24 -6.93 -29.22
N GLN A 105 56.49 -6.10 -29.94
CA GLN A 105 56.60 -5.98 -31.39
C GLN A 105 57.99 -5.51 -31.85
N PHE A 106 58.59 -4.56 -31.14
CA PHE A 106 59.95 -4.09 -31.45
C PHE A 106 60.98 -5.21 -31.24
N GLU A 107 60.90 -5.96 -30.13
CA GLU A 107 61.78 -7.10 -29.87
C GLU A 107 61.62 -8.21 -30.92
N GLU A 108 60.40 -8.49 -31.39
CA GLU A 108 60.16 -9.45 -32.49
C GLU A 108 60.81 -8.98 -33.79
N VAL A 109 60.66 -7.71 -34.18
CA VAL A 109 61.23 -7.16 -35.42
C VAL A 109 62.75 -7.15 -35.39
N VAL A 110 63.36 -6.77 -34.27
CA VAL A 110 64.82 -6.70 -34.12
C VAL A 110 65.45 -8.11 -34.12
N ASN A 111 64.81 -9.08 -33.48
CA ASN A 111 65.36 -10.42 -33.34
C ASN A 111 64.97 -11.37 -34.50
N ALA A 112 63.97 -11.03 -35.32
CA ALA A 112 63.54 -11.87 -36.45
C ALA A 112 64.65 -12.18 -37.47
N PRO A 113 65.51 -11.23 -37.91
CA PRO A 113 66.61 -11.53 -38.82
C PRO A 113 67.63 -12.51 -38.23
N LEU A 114 67.95 -12.35 -36.93
CA LEU A 114 68.87 -13.25 -36.23
C LEU A 114 68.28 -14.66 -36.13
N LYS A 115 66.99 -14.77 -35.78
CA LYS A 115 66.27 -16.06 -35.71
C LYS A 115 66.22 -16.76 -37.07
N ASN A 116 65.92 -16.01 -38.13
CA ASN A 116 65.89 -16.55 -39.48
C ASN A 116 67.27 -17.04 -39.94
N LEU A 117 68.33 -16.28 -39.63
CA LEU A 117 69.72 -16.66 -39.95
C LEU A 117 70.16 -17.92 -39.21
N VAL A 118 69.84 -18.03 -37.93
CA VAL A 118 70.10 -19.24 -37.13
C VAL A 118 69.34 -20.45 -37.71
N HIS A 119 68.06 -20.29 -38.04
CA HIS A 119 67.26 -21.35 -38.65
C HIS A 119 67.82 -21.80 -40.01
N GLU A 120 68.23 -20.85 -40.86
CA GLU A 120 68.81 -21.15 -42.17
C GLU A 120 70.18 -21.84 -42.05
N THR A 121 70.99 -21.45 -41.07
CA THR A 121 72.30 -22.06 -40.79
C THR A 121 72.14 -23.51 -40.33
N ILE A 122 71.25 -23.76 -39.36
CA ILE A 122 70.95 -25.11 -38.87
C ILE A 122 70.41 -26.00 -40.01
N THR A 123 69.52 -25.46 -40.85
CA THR A 123 68.94 -26.20 -41.98
C THR A 123 70.02 -26.60 -43.00
N LYS A 124 70.96 -25.69 -43.29
CA LYS A 124 72.10 -25.98 -44.18
C LYS A 124 73.05 -27.02 -43.58
N GLU A 125 73.34 -26.94 -42.28
CA GLU A 125 74.18 -27.93 -41.59
C GLU A 125 73.55 -29.33 -41.60
N ILE A 126 72.25 -29.43 -41.31
CA ILE A 126 71.50 -30.70 -41.42
C ILE A 126 71.59 -31.25 -42.84
N HIS A 127 71.32 -30.42 -43.85
CA HIS A 127 71.35 -30.86 -45.25
C HIS A 127 72.75 -31.28 -45.74
N ILE A 128 73.81 -30.63 -45.27
CA ILE A 128 75.19 -31.00 -45.57
C ILE A 128 75.52 -32.36 -44.97
N MET A 129 75.13 -32.62 -43.72
CA MET A 129 75.37 -33.90 -43.05
C MET A 129 74.57 -35.07 -43.65
N GLU A 130 73.34 -34.81 -44.11
CA GLU A 130 72.54 -35.81 -44.84
C GLU A 130 73.18 -36.21 -46.18
N LYS A 131 73.92 -35.30 -46.83
CA LYS A 131 74.63 -35.56 -48.09
C LYS A 131 76.00 -36.23 -47.92
N THR A 132 76.58 -36.22 -46.71
CA THR A 132 77.91 -36.80 -46.43
C THR A 132 77.86 -38.18 -45.77
N GLU A 133 76.68 -38.82 -45.68
CA GLU A 133 76.46 -40.14 -45.04
C GLU A 133 77.01 -40.23 -43.60
N ILE A 134 76.97 -39.13 -42.84
CA ILE A 134 77.34 -39.13 -41.41
C ILE A 134 76.18 -39.71 -40.60
N ALA A 135 76.50 -40.55 -39.60
CA ALA A 135 75.56 -41.37 -38.84
C ALA A 135 74.35 -40.59 -38.27
N GLU A 136 73.15 -41.18 -38.39
CA GLU A 136 71.85 -40.64 -37.95
C GLU A 136 71.85 -40.11 -36.49
N GLU A 137 72.73 -40.65 -35.65
CA GLU A 137 72.87 -40.27 -34.24
C GLU A 137 73.33 -38.80 -34.06
N HIS A 138 74.24 -38.28 -34.88
CA HIS A 138 74.71 -36.88 -34.81
C HIS A 138 73.65 -35.87 -35.27
N ILE A 139 72.84 -36.24 -36.28
CA ILE A 139 71.70 -35.43 -36.74
C ILE A 139 70.66 -35.35 -35.61
N SER A 140 70.49 -36.41 -34.83
CA SER A 140 69.59 -36.41 -33.66
C SER A 140 70.08 -35.49 -32.54
N THR A 141 71.39 -35.46 -32.28
CA THR A 141 72.00 -34.60 -31.23
C THR A 141 71.86 -33.11 -31.56
N ILE A 142 72.11 -32.70 -32.82
CA ILE A 142 71.92 -31.30 -33.23
C ILE A 142 70.45 -30.89 -33.17
N LYS A 143 69.54 -31.79 -33.59
CA LYS A 143 68.09 -31.57 -33.44
C LYS A 143 67.70 -31.44 -31.97
N GLN A 144 68.30 -32.19 -31.04
CA GLN A 144 68.05 -32.08 -29.59
C GLN A 144 68.66 -30.83 -28.94
N GLU A 145 69.88 -30.43 -29.29
CA GLU A 145 70.55 -29.27 -28.69
C GLU A 145 70.01 -27.92 -29.18
N HIS A 146 69.43 -27.84 -30.39
CA HIS A 146 68.89 -26.61 -30.97
C HIS A 146 67.35 -26.48 -30.91
N TYR A 147 66.63 -27.56 -30.55
CA TYR A 147 65.20 -27.54 -30.20
C TYR A 147 64.81 -26.52 -29.09
N PRO A 148 65.64 -26.23 -28.06
CA PRO A 148 65.25 -25.35 -26.95
C PRO A 148 64.96 -23.91 -27.35
N ILE A 149 65.56 -23.42 -28.45
CA ILE A 149 65.39 -22.04 -28.91
C ILE A 149 64.01 -21.85 -29.57
N ILE A 150 63.49 -22.90 -30.24
CA ILE A 150 62.17 -22.90 -30.89
C ILE A 150 61.06 -23.10 -29.84
N GLU A 151 61.31 -23.88 -28.79
CA GLU A 151 60.38 -24.05 -27.67
C GLU A 151 60.32 -22.85 -26.74
N GLN A 152 61.43 -22.17 -26.44
CA GLN A 152 61.40 -20.95 -25.61
C GLN A 152 60.59 -19.82 -26.26
N ASP A 153 60.67 -19.69 -27.59
CA ASP A 153 59.87 -18.73 -28.35
C ASP A 153 58.38 -19.08 -28.38
N LYS A 154 58.05 -20.37 -28.47
CA LYS A 154 56.67 -20.86 -28.34
C LYS A 154 56.14 -20.61 -26.93
N ILE A 155 56.92 -20.91 -25.90
CA ILE A 155 56.54 -20.71 -24.50
C ILE A 155 56.32 -19.23 -24.19
N VAL A 156 57.19 -18.32 -24.67
CA VAL A 156 57.01 -16.87 -24.47
C VAL A 156 55.81 -16.34 -25.26
N LYS A 157 55.55 -16.84 -26.47
CA LYS A 157 54.35 -16.50 -27.25
C LYS A 157 53.07 -17.04 -26.61
N ASP A 158 53.11 -18.28 -26.15
CA ASP A 158 51.99 -18.93 -25.47
C ASP A 158 51.74 -18.27 -24.10
N GLU A 159 52.77 -17.88 -23.33
CA GLU A 159 52.60 -17.12 -22.08
C GLU A 159 52.08 -15.70 -22.30
N ALA A 160 52.52 -15.01 -23.37
CA ALA A 160 51.99 -13.70 -23.75
C ALA A 160 50.54 -13.78 -24.25
N ILE A 161 50.18 -14.83 -25.00
CA ILE A 161 48.81 -15.12 -25.42
C ILE A 161 47.96 -15.51 -24.21
N ILE A 162 48.46 -16.31 -23.27
CA ILE A 162 47.76 -16.69 -22.04
C ILE A 162 47.55 -15.49 -21.11
N LEU A 163 48.48 -14.53 -21.04
CA LEU A 163 48.28 -13.27 -20.32
C LEU A 163 47.29 -12.34 -21.04
N HIS A 164 47.24 -12.37 -22.37
CA HIS A 164 46.25 -11.64 -23.16
C HIS A 164 44.84 -12.28 -23.11
N GLU A 165 44.74 -13.61 -22.99
CA GLU A 165 43.49 -14.36 -22.88
C GLU A 165 42.96 -14.47 -21.44
N LYS A 166 43.82 -14.50 -20.41
CA LYS A 166 43.38 -14.59 -18.99
C LYS A 166 42.72 -13.32 -18.46
N GLU A 167 42.86 -12.18 -19.14
CA GLU A 167 42.13 -10.94 -18.83
C GLU A 167 40.93 -10.69 -19.74
N ILE A 168 40.62 -11.60 -20.67
CA ILE A 168 39.28 -11.63 -21.27
C ILE A 168 38.39 -12.37 -20.29
N VAL A 169 38.02 -11.69 -19.20
CA VAL A 169 36.71 -11.96 -18.60
C VAL A 169 35.76 -11.85 -19.78
N PRO A 170 35.00 -12.89 -20.17
CA PRO A 170 33.97 -12.68 -21.16
C PRO A 170 33.10 -11.58 -20.57
N SER A 171 33.19 -10.39 -21.15
CA SER A 171 32.16 -9.38 -20.98
C SER A 171 30.95 -10.08 -21.54
N VAL A 172 30.20 -10.73 -20.65
CA VAL A 172 28.85 -11.15 -20.92
C VAL A 172 28.22 -9.86 -21.40
N VAL A 173 27.96 -9.77 -22.70
CA VAL A 173 27.20 -8.67 -23.28
C VAL A 173 25.81 -8.91 -22.73
N GLU A 174 25.58 -8.43 -21.51
CA GLU A 174 24.31 -8.46 -20.82
C GLU A 174 23.36 -7.66 -21.71
N VAL A 175 22.50 -8.39 -22.44
CA VAL A 175 21.54 -7.79 -23.36
C VAL A 175 20.59 -6.96 -22.51
N SER A 176 20.83 -5.65 -22.50
CA SER A 176 20.03 -4.69 -21.77
C SER A 176 18.76 -4.39 -22.57
N VAL A 177 17.61 -4.59 -21.93
CA VAL A 177 16.27 -4.46 -22.50
C VAL A 177 15.58 -3.30 -21.80
N ASN A 178 15.10 -2.34 -22.58
CA ASN A 178 14.29 -1.22 -22.07
C ASN A 178 13.05 -1.75 -21.34
N PRO A 179 12.58 -1.12 -20.24
CA PRO A 179 11.40 -1.61 -19.57
C PRO A 179 10.17 -1.48 -20.48
N GLU A 180 9.26 -2.42 -20.41
CA GLU A 180 8.04 -2.46 -21.21
C GLU A 180 6.88 -3.03 -20.40
N PHE A 181 5.70 -2.39 -20.50
CA PHE A 181 4.46 -2.90 -19.93
C PHE A 181 3.83 -3.93 -20.86
N THR A 182 3.96 -5.21 -20.51
CA THR A 182 3.27 -6.31 -21.22
C THR A 182 1.79 -6.38 -20.87
N VAL A 183 1.43 -5.89 -19.67
CA VAL A 183 0.06 -5.61 -19.26
C VAL A 183 0.04 -4.20 -18.66
N PRO A 184 -0.62 -3.22 -19.30
CA PRO A 184 -0.74 -1.87 -18.75
C PRO A 184 -1.80 -1.82 -17.64
N LEU A 185 -1.90 -0.67 -16.99
CA LEU A 185 -3.02 -0.33 -16.12
C LEU A 185 -4.29 -0.08 -16.92
N TYR A 186 -5.43 -0.27 -16.27
CA TYR A 186 -6.76 0.01 -16.81
C TYR A 186 -7.59 0.80 -15.81
N ASP A 187 -8.45 1.68 -16.33
CA ASP A 187 -9.39 2.44 -15.53
C ASP A 187 -10.35 1.53 -14.78
N ALA A 188 -10.76 1.96 -13.59
CA ALA A 188 -11.70 1.22 -12.75
C ALA A 188 -12.68 2.15 -12.05
N THR A 189 -13.83 1.60 -11.72
CA THR A 189 -14.84 2.29 -10.90
C THR A 189 -15.30 1.35 -9.81
N ILE A 190 -15.15 1.77 -8.56
CA ILE A 190 -15.48 1.00 -7.36
C ILE A 190 -16.39 1.81 -6.44
N GLN A 191 -16.98 1.14 -5.46
CA GLN A 191 -17.73 1.79 -4.40
C GLN A 191 -16.78 2.16 -3.25
N GLU A 192 -17.03 3.27 -2.58
CA GLU A 192 -16.35 3.64 -1.34
C GLU A 192 -16.40 2.51 -0.31
N GLY A 193 -15.28 2.29 0.39
CA GLY A 193 -15.05 1.20 1.33
C GLY A 193 -14.58 -0.10 0.67
N GLU A 194 -14.61 -0.21 -0.66
CA GLU A 194 -14.11 -1.40 -1.35
C GLU A 194 -12.58 -1.42 -1.39
N LYS A 195 -12.02 -2.61 -1.19
CA LYS A 195 -10.61 -2.90 -1.44
C LYS A 195 -10.36 -2.99 -2.94
N PHE A 196 -9.30 -2.34 -3.42
CA PHE A 196 -8.94 -2.36 -4.84
C PHE A 196 -7.45 -2.60 -5.05
N THR A 197 -7.08 -3.22 -6.18
CA THR A 197 -5.68 -3.46 -6.50
C THR A 197 -5.44 -3.23 -7.99
N PHE A 198 -4.58 -2.27 -8.29
CA PHE A 198 -4.03 -2.11 -9.62
C PHE A 198 -3.01 -3.21 -9.88
N GLU A 199 -3.09 -3.85 -11.06
CA GLU A 199 -2.13 -4.84 -11.54
C GLU A 199 -1.56 -4.39 -12.89
N CYS A 200 -0.24 -4.43 -13.02
CA CYS A 200 0.44 -4.34 -14.31
C CYS A 200 1.61 -5.33 -14.38
N ARG A 201 2.07 -5.62 -15.60
CA ARG A 201 3.21 -6.53 -15.83
C ARG A 201 4.30 -5.86 -16.62
N ILE A 202 5.52 -5.95 -16.10
CA ILE A 202 6.68 -5.21 -16.58
C ILE A 202 7.78 -6.21 -16.89
N VAL A 203 8.38 -6.06 -18.07
CA VAL A 203 9.61 -6.76 -18.46
C VAL A 203 10.73 -5.73 -18.63
N GLY A 204 11.98 -6.11 -18.45
CA GLY A 204 13.13 -5.23 -18.65
C GLY A 204 14.41 -5.78 -18.01
N TYR A 205 15.56 -5.42 -18.58
CA TYR A 205 16.86 -5.84 -18.06
C TYR A 205 17.90 -4.71 -18.20
N PRO A 206 18.66 -4.33 -17.15
CA PRO A 206 18.57 -4.80 -15.76
C PRO A 206 17.18 -4.59 -15.15
N LYS A 207 16.86 -5.34 -14.07
CA LYS A 207 15.54 -5.33 -13.42
C LYS A 207 15.11 -3.87 -13.14
N PRO A 208 13.97 -3.42 -13.69
CA PRO A 208 13.53 -2.03 -13.51
C PRO A 208 13.20 -1.70 -12.05
N GLU A 209 13.50 -0.48 -11.62
CA GLU A 209 12.97 0.12 -10.40
C GLU A 209 11.56 0.65 -10.66
N ILE A 210 10.63 0.38 -9.74
CA ILE A 210 9.23 0.76 -9.88
C ILE A 210 8.86 1.87 -8.89
N SER A 211 8.16 2.88 -9.39
CA SER A 211 7.58 3.96 -8.59
C SER A 211 6.11 4.20 -8.98
N TRP A 212 5.26 4.41 -7.98
CA TRP A 212 3.83 4.68 -8.16
C TRP A 212 3.53 6.14 -7.84
N HIS A 213 2.57 6.72 -8.54
CA HIS A 213 2.16 8.11 -8.35
C HIS A 213 0.64 8.23 -8.35
N LYS A 214 0.09 9.12 -7.50
CA LYS A 214 -1.33 9.54 -7.48
C LYS A 214 -1.37 11.01 -7.87
N ASP A 215 -2.01 11.34 -8.99
CA ASP A 215 -2.04 12.69 -9.59
C ASP A 215 -0.64 13.33 -9.71
N GLY A 216 0.36 12.50 -10.05
CA GLY A 216 1.76 12.91 -10.18
C GLY A 216 2.53 13.00 -8.86
N ILE A 217 1.90 12.80 -7.71
CA ILE A 217 2.56 12.76 -6.39
C ILE A 217 3.06 11.34 -6.11
N PRO A 218 4.35 11.14 -5.77
CA PRO A 218 4.89 9.82 -5.47
C PRO A 218 4.20 9.16 -4.28
N ILE A 219 3.82 7.90 -4.44
CA ILE A 219 3.23 7.06 -3.40
C ILE A 219 4.34 6.29 -2.69
N VAL A 220 4.46 6.51 -1.40
CA VAL A 220 5.32 5.71 -0.51
C VAL A 220 4.46 4.61 0.11
N ASN A 221 4.99 3.40 0.17
CA ASN A 221 4.33 2.26 0.78
C ASN A 221 3.93 2.57 2.25
N ASN A 222 2.66 2.41 2.56
CA ASN A 222 2.06 2.68 3.86
C ASN A 222 0.80 1.81 4.06
N PRO A 223 0.10 1.86 5.21
CA PRO A 223 -1.10 1.03 5.45
C PRO A 223 -2.23 1.23 4.44
N ASP A 224 -2.37 2.42 3.86
CA ASP A 224 -3.43 2.75 2.90
C ASP A 224 -3.04 2.32 1.47
N TYR A 225 -1.74 2.42 1.14
CA TYR A 225 -1.18 2.08 -0.17
C TYR A 225 -0.05 1.07 -0.05
N LEU A 226 -0.35 -0.19 -0.36
CA LEU A 226 0.62 -1.30 -0.33
C LEU A 226 1.13 -1.60 -1.74
N THR A 227 2.42 -1.37 -1.97
CA THR A 227 3.08 -1.66 -3.26
C THR A 227 3.89 -2.94 -3.21
N LYS A 228 3.88 -3.71 -4.32
CA LYS A 228 4.73 -4.90 -4.50
C LYS A 228 5.26 -4.98 -5.93
N TYR A 229 6.45 -5.54 -6.07
CA TYR A 229 7.04 -5.86 -7.36
C TYR A 229 7.81 -7.18 -7.29
N GLU A 230 7.32 -8.17 -8.03
CA GLU A 230 7.83 -9.55 -8.01
C GLU A 230 8.82 -9.81 -9.15
N ASP A 231 9.64 -10.86 -9.01
CA ASP A 231 10.57 -11.30 -10.06
C ASP A 231 9.86 -11.82 -11.32
N SER A 232 8.57 -12.17 -11.20
CA SER A 232 7.71 -12.54 -12.32
C SER A 232 7.37 -11.37 -13.26
N GLY A 233 7.75 -10.14 -12.89
CA GLY A 233 7.36 -8.90 -13.57
C GLY A 233 6.01 -8.35 -13.11
N LEU A 234 5.33 -9.03 -12.18
CA LEU A 234 4.06 -8.56 -11.61
C LEU A 234 4.29 -7.38 -10.67
N CYS A 235 3.63 -6.25 -10.94
CA CYS A 235 3.63 -5.08 -10.08
C CYS A 235 2.20 -4.73 -9.65
N THR A 236 2.02 -4.49 -8.34
CA THR A 236 0.72 -4.20 -7.76
C THR A 236 0.76 -2.98 -6.84
N LEU A 237 -0.30 -2.19 -6.87
CA LEU A 237 -0.64 -1.17 -5.88
C LEU A 237 -2.02 -1.50 -5.30
N MET A 238 -2.07 -1.81 -4.01
CA MET A 238 -3.29 -2.17 -3.29
C MET A 238 -3.74 -1.03 -2.40
N ILE A 239 -5.03 -0.69 -2.49
CA ILE A 239 -5.77 0.24 -1.64
C ILE A 239 -6.65 -0.62 -0.74
N GLU A 240 -6.40 -0.63 0.57
CA GLU A 240 -7.08 -1.54 1.50
C GLU A 240 -8.55 -1.18 1.69
N GLU A 241 -8.83 0.11 1.81
CA GLU A 241 -10.17 0.70 1.93
C GLU A 241 -10.17 2.00 1.12
N SER A 242 -11.10 2.12 0.17
CA SER A 242 -11.14 3.27 -0.75
C SER A 242 -12.07 4.37 -0.25
N PHE A 243 -11.62 5.62 -0.36
CA PHE A 243 -12.41 6.80 -0.04
C PHE A 243 -12.69 7.65 -1.28
N ALA A 244 -13.62 8.60 -1.19
CA ALA A 244 -13.94 9.49 -2.31
C ALA A 244 -12.68 10.22 -2.84
N GLU A 245 -11.75 10.58 -1.94
CA GLU A 245 -10.47 11.22 -2.23
C GLU A 245 -9.47 10.31 -2.96
N ASP A 246 -9.73 9.00 -3.06
CA ASP A 246 -8.95 8.07 -3.87
C ASP A 246 -9.30 8.10 -5.35
N THR A 247 -10.32 8.87 -5.73
CA THR A 247 -10.59 9.20 -7.12
C THR A 247 -9.47 10.06 -7.69
N ALA A 248 -8.59 9.42 -8.46
CA ALA A 248 -7.36 10.04 -8.96
C ALA A 248 -6.81 9.29 -10.18
N LYS A 249 -5.84 9.92 -10.86
CA LYS A 249 -5.03 9.25 -11.88
C LYS A 249 -3.82 8.59 -11.22
N PHE A 250 -3.71 7.28 -11.36
CA PHE A 250 -2.59 6.49 -10.87
C PHE A 250 -1.62 6.18 -12.01
N THR A 251 -0.33 6.40 -11.76
CA THR A 251 0.75 6.15 -12.72
C THR A 251 1.76 5.16 -12.13
N CYS A 252 2.00 4.05 -12.82
CA CYS A 252 3.12 3.15 -12.55
C CYS A 252 4.27 3.50 -13.49
N LYS A 253 5.45 3.76 -12.93
CA LYS A 253 6.66 4.16 -13.64
C LYS A 253 7.76 3.14 -13.43
N ALA A 254 8.31 2.61 -14.52
CA ALA A 254 9.41 1.66 -14.52
C ALA A 254 10.66 2.28 -15.13
N THR A 255 11.79 2.20 -14.43
CA THR A 255 13.07 2.79 -14.89
C THR A 255 14.21 1.78 -14.77
N ASN A 256 15.02 1.67 -15.82
CA ASN A 256 16.34 1.02 -15.75
C ASN A 256 17.38 1.84 -16.53
N ALA A 257 18.60 1.33 -16.64
CA ALA A 257 19.68 2.02 -17.34
C ALA A 257 19.39 2.31 -18.84
N MET A 258 18.46 1.58 -19.46
CA MET A 258 18.09 1.74 -20.86
C MET A 258 17.00 2.79 -21.08
N GLY A 259 16.21 3.09 -20.05
CA GLY A 259 15.17 4.09 -20.15
C GLY A 259 14.07 3.96 -19.11
N THR A 260 13.01 4.73 -19.36
CA THR A 260 11.87 4.90 -18.45
C THR A 260 10.58 4.81 -19.26
N VAL A 261 9.61 4.06 -18.75
CA VAL A 261 8.26 3.95 -19.31
C VAL A 261 7.22 4.13 -18.21
N GLU A 262 6.03 4.58 -18.59
CA GLU A 262 4.93 4.86 -17.66
C GLU A 262 3.63 4.24 -18.21
N SER A 263 2.78 3.75 -17.30
CA SER A 263 1.41 3.35 -17.57
C SER A 263 0.48 4.07 -16.61
N GLU A 264 -0.64 4.58 -17.10
CA GLU A 264 -1.60 5.37 -16.33
C GLU A 264 -2.99 4.74 -16.35
N ALA A 265 -3.75 4.92 -15.28
CA ALA A 265 -5.17 4.59 -15.20
C ALA A 265 -5.89 5.52 -14.21
N VAL A 266 -7.19 5.72 -14.42
CA VAL A 266 -8.05 6.49 -13.52
C VAL A 266 -8.85 5.54 -12.61
N LEU A 267 -8.74 5.73 -11.30
CA LEU A 267 -9.67 5.15 -10.34
C LEU A 267 -10.80 6.15 -10.10
N THR A 268 -12.05 5.69 -10.19
CA THR A 268 -13.23 6.45 -9.74
C THR A 268 -13.87 5.73 -8.57
N VAL A 269 -13.85 6.37 -7.39
CA VAL A 269 -14.53 5.86 -6.20
C VAL A 269 -15.87 6.57 -6.09
N LYS A 270 -16.95 5.82 -6.18
CA LYS A 270 -18.30 6.35 -5.98
C LYS A 270 -18.55 6.51 -4.50
N GLU A 271 -18.80 7.74 -4.06
CA GLU A 271 -19.31 8.03 -2.72
C GLU A 271 -20.54 7.16 -2.46
N THR A 272 -20.55 6.47 -1.34
CA THR A 272 -21.75 5.75 -0.92
C THR A 272 -22.73 6.79 -0.39
N SER A 273 -23.75 7.11 -1.19
CA SER A 273 -24.76 8.06 -0.74
C SER A 273 -25.41 7.54 0.56
N PRO A 274 -25.79 8.42 1.52
CA PRO A 274 -26.49 8.00 2.73
C PRO A 274 -27.78 7.21 2.46
N GLU A 275 -28.31 7.32 1.24
CA GLU A 275 -29.49 6.59 0.77
C GLU A 275 -29.19 5.12 0.40
N GLU A 276 -27.95 4.81 -0.02
CA GLU A 276 -27.50 3.45 -0.34
C GLU A 276 -27.14 2.63 0.92
N GLN A 277 -26.95 3.30 2.07
CA GLN A 277 -26.73 2.64 3.36
C GLN A 277 -28.04 2.26 4.09
N LEU A 278 -29.20 2.55 3.51
CA LEU A 278 -30.49 2.31 4.13
C LEU A 278 -30.89 0.84 3.99
N ASN A 279 -31.27 0.20 5.09
CA ASN A 279 -31.73 -1.19 5.09
C ASN A 279 -32.91 -1.38 6.06
N PRO A 280 -33.84 -2.31 5.73
CA PRO A 280 -34.96 -2.60 6.61
C PRO A 280 -34.49 -3.29 7.90
N PRO A 281 -35.31 -3.30 8.95
CA PRO A 281 -34.98 -3.99 10.19
C PRO A 281 -34.76 -5.49 9.95
N VAL A 282 -33.71 -6.07 10.55
CA VAL A 282 -33.40 -7.50 10.49
C VAL A 282 -33.04 -8.00 11.89
N PHE A 283 -33.70 -9.06 12.37
CA PHE A 283 -33.36 -9.69 13.64
C PHE A 283 -32.12 -10.56 13.48
N VAL A 284 -31.00 -10.13 14.08
CA VAL A 284 -29.75 -10.89 14.14
C VAL A 284 -29.71 -11.86 15.33
N LYS A 285 -30.59 -11.65 16.31
CA LYS A 285 -30.95 -12.64 17.34
C LYS A 285 -32.46 -12.66 17.43
N GLU A 286 -33.06 -13.77 17.01
CA GLU A 286 -34.50 -13.99 17.11
C GLU A 286 -34.89 -14.40 18.53
N LEU A 287 -36.17 -14.20 18.87
CA LEU A 287 -36.73 -14.74 20.10
C LEU A 287 -36.67 -16.27 20.08
N SER A 288 -36.36 -16.85 21.24
CA SER A 288 -36.34 -18.30 21.43
C SER A 288 -37.39 -18.70 22.44
N HIS A 289 -37.95 -19.90 22.27
CA HIS A 289 -38.88 -20.47 23.24
C HIS A 289 -38.21 -20.56 24.62
N SER A 290 -38.94 -20.19 25.66
CA SER A 290 -38.43 -20.22 27.03
C SER A 290 -39.44 -20.77 28.02
N VAL A 291 -38.93 -21.35 29.10
CA VAL A 291 -39.71 -21.85 30.23
C VAL A 291 -39.29 -21.07 31.47
N ALA A 292 -40.27 -20.60 32.24
CA ALA A 292 -40.04 -19.87 33.49
C ALA A 292 -40.89 -20.46 34.62
N ASN A 293 -40.38 -20.41 35.84
CA ASN A 293 -41.13 -20.83 37.02
C ASN A 293 -41.98 -19.66 37.55
N GLU A 294 -43.06 -19.96 38.26
CA GLU A 294 -43.82 -18.91 38.94
C GLU A 294 -43.00 -18.15 40.00
N ASN A 295 -43.37 -16.90 40.24
CA ASN A 295 -42.79 -16.03 41.26
C ASN A 295 -41.31 -15.63 41.08
N ILE A 296 -40.68 -15.96 39.96
CA ILE A 296 -39.34 -15.45 39.58
C ILE A 296 -39.44 -14.43 38.44
N SER A 297 -38.41 -13.60 38.29
CA SER A 297 -38.27 -12.73 37.13
C SER A 297 -37.73 -13.51 35.92
N HIS A 298 -38.20 -13.17 34.73
CA HIS A 298 -37.73 -13.77 33.48
C HIS A 298 -37.55 -12.70 32.39
N GLN A 299 -36.67 -12.96 31.41
CA GLN A 299 -36.38 -12.02 30.32
C GLN A 299 -36.48 -12.70 28.96
N LEU A 300 -37.10 -11.98 28.03
CA LEU A 300 -37.10 -12.28 26.61
C LEU A 300 -36.23 -11.25 25.91
N GLU A 301 -35.30 -11.71 25.08
CA GLU A 301 -34.31 -10.85 24.43
C GLU A 301 -34.22 -11.18 22.95
N CYS A 302 -34.17 -10.15 22.12
CA CYS A 302 -33.84 -10.25 20.71
C CYS A 302 -32.95 -9.08 20.29
N LYS A 303 -32.23 -9.24 19.19
CA LYS A 303 -31.34 -8.21 18.65
C LYS A 303 -31.71 -7.91 17.22
N VAL A 304 -31.90 -6.62 16.93
CA VAL A 304 -32.32 -6.12 15.63
C VAL A 304 -31.33 -5.06 15.14
N GLN A 305 -30.98 -5.16 13.85
CA GLN A 305 -30.20 -4.17 13.12
C GLN A 305 -31.09 -3.47 12.09
N GLY A 306 -30.71 -2.27 11.68
CA GLY A 306 -31.40 -1.52 10.64
C GLY A 306 -30.87 -0.08 10.55
N ASN A 307 -30.93 0.49 9.36
CA ASN A 307 -30.55 1.87 9.08
C ASN A 307 -31.68 2.56 8.29
N PRO A 308 -32.40 3.54 8.87
CA PRO A 308 -32.17 4.13 10.20
C PRO A 308 -32.45 3.14 11.35
N LEU A 309 -31.89 3.43 12.54
CA LEU A 309 -32.06 2.62 13.75
C LEU A 309 -33.56 2.33 13.98
N PRO A 310 -33.99 1.05 14.01
CA PRO A 310 -35.40 0.72 14.11
C PRO A 310 -36.04 1.10 15.44
N THR A 311 -37.34 1.37 15.45
CA THR A 311 -38.15 1.38 16.68
C THR A 311 -38.68 -0.02 16.96
N VAL A 312 -38.79 -0.42 18.22
CA VAL A 312 -39.24 -1.75 18.65
C VAL A 312 -40.53 -1.66 19.50
N GLN A 313 -41.46 -2.59 19.27
CA GLN A 313 -42.67 -2.79 20.09
C GLN A 313 -42.87 -4.27 20.44
N TRP A 314 -43.28 -4.54 21.68
CA TRP A 314 -43.55 -5.89 22.19
C TRP A 314 -45.05 -6.21 22.19
N PHE A 315 -45.38 -7.48 21.98
CA PHE A 315 -46.76 -7.98 22.05
C PHE A 315 -46.81 -9.32 22.77
N LYS A 316 -47.88 -9.54 23.52
CA LYS A 316 -48.27 -10.83 24.11
C LYS A 316 -49.62 -11.22 23.55
N ASP A 317 -49.70 -12.35 22.86
CA ASP A 317 -50.90 -12.85 22.19
C ASP A 317 -51.57 -11.79 21.28
N ASN A 318 -50.73 -11.04 20.56
CA ASN A 318 -51.08 -9.91 19.68
C ASN A 318 -51.59 -8.64 20.38
N ILE A 319 -51.57 -8.58 21.71
CA ILE A 319 -51.90 -7.39 22.50
C ILE A 319 -50.60 -6.64 22.79
N ASN A 320 -50.61 -5.32 22.60
CA ASN A 320 -49.45 -4.48 22.87
C ASN A 320 -49.02 -4.59 24.35
N VAL A 321 -47.72 -4.75 24.58
CA VAL A 321 -47.10 -4.71 25.91
C VAL A 321 -46.33 -3.41 26.03
N ASP A 322 -46.85 -2.51 26.85
CA ASP A 322 -46.18 -1.25 27.20
C ASP A 322 -45.43 -1.39 28.54
N ASN A 323 -44.47 -0.49 28.77
CA ASN A 323 -43.70 -0.46 30.00
C ASN A 323 -44.62 -0.24 31.23
N SER A 324 -44.54 -1.13 32.20
CA SER A 324 -45.35 -1.16 33.42
C SER A 324 -44.53 -1.72 34.60
N PRO A 325 -45.08 -1.73 35.84
CA PRO A 325 -44.42 -2.39 36.97
C PRO A 325 -44.19 -3.89 36.78
N ASP A 326 -45.02 -4.56 35.98
CA ASP A 326 -44.95 -6.01 35.75
C ASP A 326 -44.11 -6.35 34.51
N TYR A 327 -44.14 -5.48 33.49
CA TYR A 327 -43.44 -5.64 32.21
C TYR A 327 -42.49 -4.46 31.97
N ILE A 328 -41.18 -4.70 32.03
CA ILE A 328 -40.17 -3.67 31.74
C ILE A 328 -39.60 -3.91 30.35
N THR A 329 -39.74 -2.92 29.46
CA THR A 329 -39.20 -2.98 28.10
C THR A 329 -37.99 -2.06 27.97
N THR A 330 -36.88 -2.56 27.41
CA THR A 330 -35.72 -1.73 27.06
C THR A 330 -35.30 -1.97 25.61
N TYR A 331 -34.78 -0.92 24.97
CA TYR A 331 -34.22 -1.01 23.64
C TYR A 331 -33.01 -0.08 23.51
N ASN A 332 -31.81 -0.66 23.45
CA ASN A 332 -30.55 0.08 23.36
C ASN A 332 -29.61 -0.60 22.38
N ASN A 333 -28.99 0.16 21.47
CA ASN A 333 -28.00 -0.35 20.51
C ASN A 333 -28.43 -1.62 19.75
N GLY A 334 -29.71 -1.70 19.37
CA GLY A 334 -30.27 -2.85 18.66
C GLY A 334 -30.67 -4.03 19.55
N GLU A 335 -30.38 -4.01 20.84
CA GLU A 335 -30.79 -5.03 21.81
C GLU A 335 -32.13 -4.66 22.43
N ALA A 336 -33.14 -5.51 22.22
CA ALA A 336 -34.49 -5.36 22.76
C ALA A 336 -34.73 -6.40 23.85
N ILE A 337 -35.13 -5.95 25.04
CA ILE A 337 -35.42 -6.81 26.18
C ILE A 337 -36.84 -6.52 26.67
N LEU A 338 -37.60 -7.59 26.93
CA LEU A 338 -38.82 -7.57 27.74
C LEU A 338 -38.56 -8.38 29.01
N LYS A 339 -38.50 -7.70 30.15
CA LYS A 339 -38.39 -8.30 31.47
C LYS A 339 -39.77 -8.40 32.11
N ILE A 340 -40.12 -9.59 32.56
CA ILE A 340 -41.29 -9.84 33.41
C ILE A 340 -40.76 -9.88 34.85
N GLU A 341 -41.20 -8.97 35.71
CA GLU A 341 -40.66 -8.85 37.08
C GLU A 341 -41.03 -10.03 37.96
N LYS A 342 -42.27 -10.52 37.83
CA LYS A 342 -42.76 -11.67 38.58
C LYS A 342 -43.70 -12.51 37.74
N ILE A 343 -43.24 -13.69 37.33
CA ILE A 343 -44.01 -14.62 36.49
C ILE A 343 -45.21 -15.18 37.24
N CYS A 344 -46.36 -15.23 36.56
CA CYS A 344 -47.57 -15.94 36.95
C CYS A 344 -48.12 -16.79 35.79
N LEU A 345 -49.09 -17.67 36.06
CA LEU A 345 -49.71 -18.52 35.02
C LEU A 345 -50.29 -17.74 33.83
N ASP A 346 -50.79 -16.52 34.06
CA ASP A 346 -51.34 -15.67 33.00
C ASP A 346 -50.26 -15.14 32.05
N ASP A 347 -48.97 -15.15 32.44
CA ASP A 347 -47.85 -14.74 31.59
C ASP A 347 -47.51 -15.73 30.49
N LYS A 348 -48.04 -16.96 30.57
CA LYS A 348 -47.95 -17.95 29.49
C LYS A 348 -48.60 -17.38 28.23
N GLY A 349 -47.88 -17.47 27.11
CA GLY A 349 -48.40 -16.98 25.83
C GLY A 349 -47.35 -16.90 24.75
N MET A 350 -47.77 -16.40 23.60
CA MET A 350 -46.89 -16.11 22.48
C MET A 350 -46.44 -14.64 22.56
N TYR A 351 -45.14 -14.43 22.69
CA TYR A 351 -44.54 -13.11 22.70
C TYR A 351 -43.96 -12.81 21.32
N SER A 352 -44.16 -11.58 20.84
CA SER A 352 -43.54 -11.13 19.60
C SER A 352 -42.91 -9.75 19.78
N CYS A 353 -41.77 -9.56 19.13
CA CYS A 353 -41.08 -8.28 19.02
C CYS A 353 -41.17 -7.83 17.56
N LYS A 354 -41.69 -6.62 17.33
CA LYS A 354 -41.79 -6.02 15.99
C LYS A 354 -40.88 -4.81 15.91
N ALA A 355 -40.08 -4.75 14.86
CA ALA A 355 -39.17 -3.66 14.58
C ALA A 355 -39.53 -2.96 13.28
N ALA A 356 -39.45 -1.63 13.25
CA ALA A 356 -39.81 -0.82 12.10
C ALA A 356 -38.83 0.34 11.88
N ASN A 357 -38.51 0.64 10.63
CA ASN A 357 -37.90 1.90 10.21
C ASN A 357 -38.56 2.39 8.90
N ARG A 358 -38.05 3.47 8.30
CA ARG A 358 -38.63 4.02 7.05
C ARG A 358 -38.48 3.11 5.82
N ILE A 359 -37.62 2.09 5.90
CA ILE A 359 -37.31 1.17 4.79
C ILE A 359 -38.16 -0.09 4.87
N GLY A 360 -38.52 -0.54 6.08
CA GLY A 360 -39.36 -1.71 6.24
C GLY A 360 -39.65 -2.08 7.68
N GLN A 361 -40.14 -3.31 7.84
CA GLN A 361 -40.52 -3.89 9.13
C GLN A 361 -40.08 -5.35 9.19
N ALA A 362 -39.79 -5.83 10.40
CA ALA A 362 -39.57 -7.23 10.69
C ALA A 362 -40.21 -7.61 12.02
N SER A 363 -40.41 -8.92 12.24
CA SER A 363 -40.93 -9.43 13.50
C SER A 363 -40.34 -10.79 13.83
N THR A 364 -40.13 -11.05 15.12
CA THR A 364 -39.76 -12.35 15.66
C THR A 364 -40.76 -12.73 16.76
N ALA A 365 -41.02 -14.03 16.97
CA ALA A 365 -41.98 -14.50 17.96
C ALA A 365 -41.53 -15.81 18.60
N ALA A 366 -41.84 -15.99 19.88
CA ALA A 366 -41.60 -17.23 20.60
C ALA A 366 -42.63 -17.44 21.72
N THR A 367 -42.74 -18.69 22.18
CA THR A 367 -43.66 -19.04 23.28
C THR A 367 -42.94 -19.02 24.62
N LEU A 368 -43.57 -18.39 25.62
CA LEU A 368 -43.21 -18.53 27.02
C LEU A 368 -44.14 -19.56 27.68
N SER A 369 -43.55 -20.61 28.25
CA SER A 369 -44.25 -21.57 29.10
C SER A 369 -43.96 -21.27 30.56
N VAL A 370 -44.98 -21.41 31.41
CA VAL A 370 -44.87 -21.20 32.86
C VAL A 370 -45.04 -22.54 33.56
N GLU A 371 -44.09 -22.89 34.42
CA GLU A 371 -44.11 -24.08 35.27
C GLU A 371 -44.42 -23.71 36.72
N ASP A 372 -45.25 -24.52 37.36
CA ASP A 372 -45.60 -24.38 38.77
C ASP A 372 -44.44 -24.89 39.64
N ILE A 373 -44.20 -24.24 40.77
CA ILE A 373 -43.21 -24.68 41.75
C ILE A 373 -43.93 -25.66 42.69
N ILE A 374 -43.80 -26.96 42.41
CA ILE A 374 -44.34 -28.05 43.25
C ILE A 374 -43.69 -28.07 44.64
#